data_AF-A0A1M6CJV0-F1
#
_entry.id   AF-A0A1M6CJV0-F1
#
_cell.length_a   1.000
_cell.length_b   1.000
_cell.length_c   1.000
_cell.angle_alpha   90.00
_cell.angle_beta   90.00
_cell.angle_gamma   90.00
#
_symmetry.space_group_name_H-M   'P 1'
#
loop_
_entity.id
_entity.type
_entity.pdbx_description
1 polymer ?
#
loop_
_entity_poly.entity_id
_entity_poly.type
_entity_poly.pdbx_seq_one_letter_code
_entity_poly.pdbx_strand_id
1 'polypeptide(L)'
;MEKTEVQNQVHLDAATTLLTGNLLEEATRAGLDNTFQRWIQDLKAADNPELHQLIVDMQDLKAHFGSGTYDKDVIGRLLTRLGENTLKAAVFAEGNTQPRVEKLGEALLAAAKQVQHPGTANTAEQDLQNS
;
A
#
# COMPACT_ATOMS: atom_id res chain seq x y z
N MET A 1 24.76 4.16 8.16
CA MET A 1 23.32 4.05 7.87
C MET A 1 22.65 5.21 8.58
N GLU A 2 22.17 6.18 7.81
CA GLU A 2 21.64 7.45 8.31
C GLU A 2 20.31 7.26 9.03
N LYS A 3 20.05 8.11 10.01
CA LYS A 3 18.82 8.14 10.82
C LYS A 3 17.54 8.13 9.96
N THR A 4 17.60 8.68 8.75
CA THR A 4 16.50 8.74 7.77
C THR A 4 16.15 7.37 7.21
N GLU A 5 17.14 6.56 6.85
CA GLU A 5 16.92 5.21 6.32
C GLU A 5 16.19 4.32 7.33
N VAL A 6 16.61 4.37 8.61
CA VAL A 6 15.96 3.62 9.70
C VAL A 6 14.51 4.08 9.91
N GLN A 7 14.24 5.38 9.85
CA GLN A 7 12.87 5.90 9.96
C GLN A 7 11.98 5.46 8.80
N ASN A 8 12.50 5.51 7.57
CA ASN A 8 11.77 5.05 6.39
C ASN A 8 11.42 3.55 6.52
N GLN A 9 12.35 2.73 7.01
CA GLN A 9 12.09 1.30 7.24
C GLN A 9 10.99 1.07 8.28
N VAL A 10 10.98 1.82 9.39
CA VAL A 10 9.93 1.73 10.42
C VAL A 10 8.56 2.11 9.85
N HIS A 11 8.50 3.15 9.01
CA HIS A 11 7.24 3.56 8.38
C HIS A 11 6.74 2.51 7.38
N LEU A 12 7.64 1.92 6.58
CA LEU A 12 7.31 0.84 5.64
C LEU A 12 6.77 -0.40 6.38
N ASP A 13 7.37 -0.78 7.49
CA ASP A 13 6.90 -1.91 8.31
C ASP A 13 5.52 -1.64 8.93
N ALA A 14 5.29 -0.43 9.43
CA ALA A 14 4.01 -0.03 9.99
C ALA A 14 2.89 -0.03 8.92
N ALA A 15 3.19 0.49 7.73
CA ALA A 15 2.26 0.47 6.60
C ALA A 15 1.93 -0.96 6.16
N THR A 16 2.96 -1.82 6.04
CA THR A 16 2.79 -3.23 5.69
C THR A 16 1.91 -3.94 6.71
N THR A 17 2.17 -3.76 8.01
CA THR A 17 1.39 -4.35 9.09
C THR A 17 -0.08 -3.95 9.00
N LEU A 18 -0.36 -2.67 8.77
CA LEU A 18 -1.72 -2.17 8.62
C LEU A 18 -2.45 -2.81 7.43
N LEU A 19 -1.78 -2.91 6.28
CA LEU A 19 -2.35 -3.45 5.04
C LEU A 19 -2.56 -4.95 5.08
N THR A 20 -1.76 -5.67 5.87
CA THR A 20 -1.96 -7.12 6.11
C THR A 20 -3.12 -7.43 7.06
N GLY A 21 -3.60 -6.44 7.81
CA GLY A 21 -4.81 -6.54 8.63
C GLY A 21 -6.09 -6.35 7.80
N ASN A 22 -7.24 -6.22 8.48
CA ASN A 22 -8.48 -5.83 7.81
C ASN A 22 -8.46 -4.33 7.53
N LEU A 23 -8.03 -3.95 6.33
CA LEU A 23 -7.87 -2.56 5.93
C LEU A 23 -9.12 -1.70 6.14
N LEU A 24 -10.33 -2.25 5.93
CA LEU A 24 -11.57 -1.50 6.14
C LEU A 24 -11.84 -1.24 7.63
N GLU A 25 -11.49 -2.19 8.49
CA GLU A 25 -11.57 -1.98 9.94
C GLU A 25 -10.52 -0.96 10.41
N GLU A 26 -9.27 -1.09 9.94
CA GLU A 26 -8.19 -0.16 10.29
C GLU A 26 -8.45 1.26 9.74
N ALA A 27 -9.17 1.39 8.62
CA ALA A 27 -9.55 2.68 8.06
C ALA A 27 -10.54 3.46 8.92
N THR A 28 -11.34 2.77 9.74
CA THR A 28 -12.18 3.44 10.74
C THR A 28 -11.38 3.96 11.93
N ARG A 29 -10.11 3.55 12.08
CA ARG A 29 -9.22 4.03 13.14
C ARG A 29 -8.47 5.26 12.68
N ALA A 30 -8.36 6.26 13.56
CA ALA A 30 -7.75 7.57 13.29
C ALA A 30 -6.26 7.53 12.84
N GLY A 31 -5.61 6.36 12.83
CA GLY A 31 -4.21 6.19 12.45
C GLY A 31 -3.96 6.13 10.94
N LEU A 32 -4.94 5.74 10.12
CA LEU A 32 -4.71 5.48 8.70
C LEU A 32 -4.25 6.72 7.92
N ASP A 33 -4.90 7.85 8.20
CA ASP A 33 -4.63 9.13 7.56
C ASP A 33 -3.18 9.60 7.76
N ASN A 34 -2.67 9.44 8.99
CA ASN A 34 -1.31 9.80 9.37
C ASN A 34 -0.28 8.85 8.74
N THR A 35 -0.57 7.55 8.68
CA THR A 35 0.31 6.56 8.04
C THR A 35 0.50 6.87 6.56
N PHE A 36 -0.59 7.13 5.82
CA PHE A 36 -0.49 7.52 4.41
C PHE A 36 0.22 8.85 4.22
N GLN A 37 -0.10 9.86 5.05
CA GLN A 37 0.57 11.16 4.96
C GLN A 37 2.09 11.01 5.14
N ARG A 38 2.53 10.20 6.08
CA ARG A 38 3.95 9.99 6.38
C ARG A 38 4.66 9.25 5.26
N TRP A 39 4.04 8.21 4.72
CA TRP A 39 4.59 7.49 3.57
C TRP A 39 4.66 8.38 2.31
N ILE A 40 3.69 9.27 2.08
CA ILE A 40 3.75 10.28 1.00
C ILE A 40 4.96 11.20 1.17
N GLN A 41 5.27 11.61 2.40
CA GLN A 41 6.46 12.43 2.68
C GLN A 41 7.75 11.67 2.41
N ASP A 42 7.84 10.39 2.81
CA ASP A 42 9.04 9.57 2.57
C ASP A 42 9.29 9.37 1.07
N LEU A 43 8.24 9.12 0.29
CA LEU A 43 8.34 9.01 -1.17
C LEU A 43 8.77 10.32 -1.83
N LYS A 44 8.27 11.47 -1.35
CA LYS A 44 8.71 12.79 -1.81
C LYS A 44 10.16 13.07 -1.44
N ALA A 45 10.58 12.66 -0.24
CA ALA A 45 11.94 12.86 0.25
C ALA A 45 12.98 12.01 -0.48
N ALA A 46 12.56 10.91 -1.12
CA ALA A 46 13.43 10.10 -1.97
C ALA A 46 13.84 10.81 -3.28
N ASP A 47 13.20 11.94 -3.63
CA ASP A 47 13.53 12.81 -4.77
C ASP A 47 13.71 12.06 -6.10
N ASN A 48 12.92 11.00 -6.31
CA ASN A 48 12.99 10.15 -7.49
C ASN A 48 11.75 10.36 -8.38
N PRO A 49 11.91 10.84 -9.63
CA PRO A 49 10.79 11.11 -10.53
C PRO A 49 9.97 9.86 -10.87
N GLU A 50 10.58 8.67 -10.84
CA GLU A 50 9.90 7.40 -11.07
C GLU A 50 8.85 7.09 -9.99
N LEU A 51 8.96 7.73 -8.81
CA LEU A 51 8.01 7.59 -7.70
C LEU A 51 6.83 8.57 -7.80
N HIS A 52 6.81 9.48 -8.78
CA HIS A 52 5.78 10.51 -8.87
C HIS A 52 4.37 9.90 -8.97
N GLN A 53 4.20 8.87 -9.82
CA GLN A 53 2.92 8.19 -9.96
C GLN A 53 2.48 7.53 -8.65
N LEU A 54 3.42 6.95 -7.91
CA LEU A 54 3.15 6.32 -6.62
C LEU A 54 2.67 7.35 -5.58
N ILE A 55 3.26 8.55 -5.58
CA ILE A 55 2.84 9.67 -4.73
C ILE A 55 1.41 10.12 -5.07
N VAL A 56 1.07 10.20 -6.36
CA VAL A 56 -0.26 10.59 -6.82
C VAL A 56 -1.31 9.56 -6.43
N ASP A 57 -1.07 8.28 -6.73
CA ASP A 57 -1.99 7.19 -6.41
C ASP A 57 -2.23 7.10 -4.88
N MET A 58 -1.21 7.42 -4.06
CA MET A 58 -1.30 7.45 -2.60
C MET A 58 -2.13 8.62 -2.07
N GLN A 59 -2.00 9.80 -2.67
CA GLN A 59 -2.84 10.95 -2.33
C GLN A 59 -4.30 10.66 -2.65
N ASP A 60 -4.56 10.00 -3.77
CA ASP A 60 -5.91 9.60 -4.17
C ASP A 60 -6.51 8.59 -3.19
N LEU A 61 -5.77 7.54 -2.84
CA LEU A 61 -6.18 6.56 -1.83
C LEU A 61 -6.52 7.25 -0.49
N LYS A 62 -5.65 8.14 -0.02
CA LYS A 62 -5.87 8.92 1.21
C LYS A 62 -7.15 9.76 1.13
N ALA A 63 -7.38 10.44 0.00
CA ALA A 63 -8.58 11.25 -0.20
C ALA A 63 -9.85 10.39 -0.14
N HIS A 64 -9.83 9.19 -0.74
CA HIS A 64 -10.95 8.27 -0.67
C HIS A 64 -11.28 7.83 0.76
N PHE A 65 -10.27 7.45 1.55
CA PHE A 65 -10.46 7.12 2.96
C PHE A 65 -10.91 8.31 3.82
N GLY A 66 -10.43 9.52 3.51
CA GLY A 66 -10.83 10.75 4.20
C GLY A 66 -12.22 11.29 3.81
N SER A 67 -12.77 10.87 2.67
CA SER A 67 -14.06 11.35 2.15
C SER A 67 -15.28 10.86 2.94
N GLY A 68 -15.11 9.86 3.80
CA GLY A 68 -16.19 9.19 4.52
C GLY A 68 -17.05 8.26 3.66
N THR A 69 -16.78 8.16 2.35
CA THR A 69 -17.49 7.28 1.42
C THR A 69 -16.56 6.15 0.96
N TYR A 70 -16.85 4.93 1.41
CA TYR A 70 -16.05 3.75 1.12
C TYR A 70 -16.56 3.03 -0.13
N ASP A 71 -16.09 3.47 -1.29
CA ASP A 71 -16.31 2.73 -2.55
C ASP A 71 -15.25 1.64 -2.71
N LYS A 72 -15.66 0.39 -2.50
CA LYS A 72 -14.76 -0.78 -2.52
C LYS A 72 -14.16 -1.04 -3.89
N ASP A 73 -14.88 -0.76 -4.97
CA ASP A 73 -14.39 -0.94 -6.34
C ASP A 73 -13.32 0.09 -6.69
N VAL A 74 -13.50 1.33 -6.22
CA VAL A 74 -12.51 2.39 -6.40
C VAL A 74 -11.29 2.15 -5.53
N ILE A 75 -11.48 1.90 -4.23
CA ILE A 75 -10.39 1.62 -3.28
C ILE A 75 -9.60 0.38 -3.73
N GLY A 76 -10.28 -0.69 -4.14
CA GLY A 76 -9.65 -1.89 -4.66
C GLY A 76 -8.76 -1.62 -5.87
N ARG A 77 -9.27 -0.89 -6.88
CA ARG A 77 -8.48 -0.51 -8.07
C ARG A 77 -7.28 0.36 -7.73
N LEU A 78 -7.43 1.30 -6.80
CA LEU A 78 -6.32 2.13 -6.33
C LEU A 78 -5.26 1.31 -5.62
N LEU A 79 -5.65 0.39 -4.73
CA LEU A 79 -4.72 -0.52 -4.06
C LEU A 79 -3.98 -1.43 -5.04
N THR A 80 -4.66 -1.93 -6.09
CA THR A 80 -4.01 -2.70 -7.15
C THR A 80 -2.94 -1.88 -7.86
N ARG A 81 -3.28 -0.69 -8.35
CA ARG A 81 -2.34 0.20 -9.05
C ARG A 81 -1.16 0.59 -8.16
N LEU A 82 -1.43 0.90 -6.89
CA LEU A 82 -0.40 1.20 -5.90
C LEU A 82 0.54 0.01 -5.70
N GLY A 83 0.02 -1.21 -5.53
CA GLY A 83 0.84 -2.40 -5.37
C GLY A 83 1.76 -2.63 -6.57
N GLU A 84 1.22 -2.55 -7.78
CA GLU A 84 2.00 -2.71 -9.03
C GLU A 84 3.10 -1.64 -9.16
N ASN A 85 2.76 -0.38 -8.90
CA ASN A 85 3.73 0.73 -8.98
C ASN A 85 4.77 0.66 -7.85
N THR A 86 4.41 0.18 -6.66
CA THR A 86 5.33 -0.02 -5.54
C THR A 86 6.33 -1.13 -5.84
N LEU A 87 5.88 -2.25 -6.43
CA LEU A 87 6.77 -3.32 -6.85
C LEU A 87 7.74 -2.87 -7.95
N LYS A 88 7.25 -2.09 -8.93
CA LYS A 88 8.12 -1.47 -9.94
C LYS A 88 9.13 -0.51 -9.31
N ALA A 89 8.72 0.25 -8.30
CA ALA A 89 9.57 1.19 -7.59
C ALA A 89 10.65 0.52 -6.73
N ALA A 90 10.45 -0.72 -6.30
CA ALA A 90 11.37 -1.43 -5.42
C ALA A 90 12.78 -1.56 -6.02
N VAL A 91 12.91 -1.65 -7.34
CA VAL A 91 14.20 -1.74 -8.05
C VAL A 91 15.08 -0.50 -7.87
N PHE A 92 14.50 0.63 -7.44
CA PHE A 92 15.23 1.87 -7.17
C PHE A 92 15.57 2.05 -5.69
N ALA A 93 15.09 1.17 -4.81
CA ALA A 93 15.44 1.18 -3.42
C ALA A 93 16.75 0.41 -3.20
N GLU A 94 17.59 0.88 -2.28
CA GLU A 94 18.89 0.25 -1.99
C GLU A 94 18.87 -0.50 -0.65
N GLY A 95 19.76 -1.48 -0.53
CA GLY A 95 20.03 -2.20 0.71
C GLY A 95 18.79 -2.86 1.32
N ASN A 96 18.58 -2.63 2.63
CA ASN A 96 17.46 -3.22 3.38
C ASN A 96 16.11 -2.56 3.08
N THR A 97 16.07 -1.50 2.27
CA THR A 97 14.83 -0.80 1.92
C THR A 97 14.10 -1.53 0.80
N GLN A 98 14.81 -2.07 -0.20
CA GLN A 98 14.23 -2.83 -1.31
C GLN A 98 13.25 -3.94 -0.87
N PRO A 99 13.67 -4.93 -0.05
CA PRO A 99 12.77 -6.03 0.33
C PRO A 99 11.55 -5.56 1.14
N ARG A 100 11.59 -4.38 1.75
CA ARG A 100 10.46 -3.80 2.48
C ARG A 100 9.49 -3.11 1.53
N VAL A 101 10.00 -2.44 0.50
CA VAL A 101 9.17 -1.87 -0.58
C VAL A 101 8.48 -3.00 -1.35
N GLU A 102 9.17 -4.11 -1.61
CA GLU A 102 8.57 -5.31 -2.22
C GLU A 102 7.41 -5.85 -1.37
N LYS A 103 7.64 -6.08 -0.07
CA LYS A 103 6.61 -6.53 0.87
C LYS A 103 5.42 -5.58 0.95
N LEU A 104 5.67 -4.27 0.90
CA LEU A 104 4.61 -3.27 0.88
C LEU A 104 3.77 -3.38 -0.40
N GLY A 105 4.43 -3.55 -1.55
CA GLY A 105 3.77 -3.81 -2.83
C GLY A 105 2.86 -5.05 -2.78
N GLU A 106 3.37 -6.15 -2.25
CA GLU A 106 2.59 -7.38 -2.06
C GLU A 106 1.39 -7.18 -1.10
N ALA A 107 1.60 -6.47 0.01
CA ALA A 107 0.55 -6.17 0.98
C ALA A 107 -0.57 -5.30 0.37
N LEU A 108 -0.24 -4.34 -0.50
CA LEU A 108 -1.23 -3.53 -1.22
C LEU A 108 -2.07 -4.38 -2.17
N LEU A 109 -1.44 -5.30 -2.92
CA LEU A 109 -2.15 -6.22 -3.80
C LEU A 109 -3.06 -7.17 -3.00
N ALA A 110 -2.60 -7.66 -1.86
CA ALA A 110 -3.39 -8.48 -0.96
C ALA A 110 -4.59 -7.69 -0.39
N ALA A 111 -4.36 -6.46 0.06
CA ALA A 111 -5.41 -5.57 0.54
C ALA A 111 -6.44 -5.25 -0.55
N ALA A 112 -6.00 -5.05 -1.79
CA ALA A 112 -6.90 -4.84 -2.94
C ALA A 112 -7.88 -6.01 -3.10
N LYS A 113 -7.36 -7.25 -3.07
CA LYS A 113 -8.16 -8.48 -3.15
C LYS A 113 -9.13 -8.59 -1.98
N GLN A 114 -8.68 -8.29 -0.76
CA GLN A 114 -9.54 -8.30 0.43
C GLN A 114 -10.69 -7.28 0.35
N VAL A 115 -10.41 -6.07 -0.15
CA VAL A 115 -11.43 -5.01 -0.28
C VAL A 115 -12.45 -5.35 -1.37
N GLN A 116 -12.00 -5.87 -2.51
CA GLN A 116 -12.86 -6.26 -3.63
C GLN A 116 -13.68 -7.51 -3.32
N HIS A 117 -13.11 -8.45 -2.58
CA HIS A 117 -13.72 -9.74 -2.25
C HIS A 117 -13.67 -10.01 -0.74
N PRO A 118 -14.45 -9.27 0.09
CA PRO A 118 -14.41 -9.35 1.56
C PRO A 118 -14.96 -10.66 2.17
N GLY A 119 -15.15 -11.71 1.36
CA GLY A 119 -15.62 -13.04 1.77
C GLY A 119 -14.82 -14.21 1.20
N THR A 120 -13.85 -13.97 0.31
CA THR A 120 -12.95 -15.01 -0.21
C THR A 120 -11.63 -14.95 0.55
N ALA A 121 -11.66 -15.28 1.84
CA ALA A 121 -10.44 -15.57 2.57
C ALA A 121 -9.82 -16.84 1.96
N ASN A 122 -8.67 -16.69 1.27
CA ASN A 122 -7.78 -17.78 0.85
C ASN A 122 -8.46 -19.04 0.29
N THR A 123 -9.10 -18.92 -0.86
CA THR A 123 -9.43 -20.10 -1.66
C THR A 123 -8.65 -20.04 -2.96
N ALA A 124 -7.46 -20.63 -2.94
CA ALA A 124 -6.69 -21.00 -4.14
C ALA A 124 -7.47 -21.95 -5.09
N GLU A 125 -8.73 -22.26 -4.76
CA GLU A 125 -9.63 -23.15 -5.47
C GLU A 125 -10.36 -22.48 -6.65
N GLN A 126 -10.40 -21.13 -6.73
CA GLN A 126 -11.16 -20.44 -7.79
C GLN A 126 -10.42 -20.31 -9.15
N ASP A 127 -9.11 -20.63 -9.20
CA ASP A 127 -8.33 -20.65 -10.44
C ASP A 127 -8.43 -22.01 -11.18
N LEU A 128 -8.85 -23.08 -10.50
CA LEU A 128 -8.95 -24.43 -11.08
C LEU A 128 -10.27 -24.75 -11.79
N GLN A 129 -11.28 -23.88 -11.74
CA GLN A 129 -12.59 -24.14 -12.35
C GLN A 129 -12.75 -23.58 -13.77
N ASN A 130 -11.69 -23.10 -14.40
CA ASN A 130 -11.70 -22.64 -15.80
C ASN A 130 -10.58 -23.26 -16.66
N SER A 131 -10.35 -24.58 -16.52
CA SER A 131 -9.53 -25.39 -17.44
C SER A 131 -10.33 -26.55 -18.02
#